data_AF-A0A2M8FN35-F1
#
_entry.id   AF-A0A2M8FN35-F1
#
_cell.length_a   1.000
_cell.length_b   1.000
_cell.length_c   1.000
_cell.angle_alpha   90.00
_cell.angle_beta   90.00
_cell.angle_gamma   90.00
#
_symmetry.space_group_name_H-M   'P 1'
#
loop_
_entity.id
_entity.type
_entity.pdbx_description
1 polymer ?
#
loop_
_entity_poly.entity_id
_entity_poly.type
_entity_poly.pdbx_seq_one_letter_code
_entity_poly.pdbx_strand_id
1 'polypeptide(L)'
;MNIFDELGKIYNEIDNKYASIEVQARLRGHHKKEAEYSRKRQLNDQAYFLFMFTRFEGRVRDISDSLINSKVTNLVDWKINRAWDIINKQKSNDSLHFMNRVALLTPKGQFDHNLIKQYYDQRNNIGHGGSFTIAISIPTVVADMKRLNKDLKG
;
A
#
# COMPACT_ATOMS: atom_id res chain seq x y z
N MET A 1 -3.14 14.50 -12.12
CA MET A 1 -3.14 13.03 -12.20
C MET A 1 -2.38 12.52 -10.98
N ASN A 2 -2.94 11.62 -10.17
CA ASN A 2 -2.25 11.10 -8.98
C ASN A 2 -1.21 10.05 -9.40
N ILE A 3 -0.13 9.86 -8.65
CA ILE A 3 0.89 8.82 -8.90
C ILE A 3 0.25 7.42 -9.08
N PHE A 4 -0.84 7.13 -8.35
CA PHE A 4 -1.56 5.85 -8.51
C PHE A 4 -2.27 5.71 -9.86
N ASP A 5 -2.73 6.81 -10.47
CA ASP A 5 -3.31 6.78 -11.82
C ASP A 5 -2.25 6.46 -12.86
N GLU A 6 -1.09 7.09 -12.73
CA GLU A 6 0.03 6.94 -13.64
C GLU A 6 0.59 5.52 -13.56
N LEU A 7 0.79 4.99 -12.35
CA LEU A 7 1.20 3.61 -12.14
C LEU A 7 0.15 2.60 -12.62
N GLY A 8 -1.15 2.89 -12.42
CA GLY A 8 -2.23 2.04 -12.94
C GLY A 8 -2.22 1.96 -14.47
N LYS A 9 -1.93 3.07 -15.17
CA LYS A 9 -1.81 3.07 -16.63
C LYS A 9 -0.64 2.22 -17.11
N ILE A 10 0.56 2.43 -16.57
CA ILE A 10 1.75 1.67 -16.99
C ILE A 10 1.58 0.18 -16.65
N TYR A 11 1.02 -0.14 -15.48
CA TYR A 11 0.67 -1.52 -15.14
C TYR A 11 -0.23 -2.16 -16.20
N ASN A 12 -1.33 -1.49 -16.58
CA ASN A 12 -2.28 -2.02 -17.55
C ASN A 12 -1.66 -2.22 -18.93
N GLU A 13 -0.77 -1.31 -19.37
CA GLU A 13 -0.05 -1.47 -20.64
C GLU A 13 0.81 -2.74 -20.65
N ILE A 14 1.54 -2.99 -19.57
CA ILE A 14 2.40 -4.18 -19.43
C ILE A 14 1.55 -5.45 -19.29
N ASP A 15 0.51 -5.42 -18.45
CA ASP A 15 -0.36 -6.59 -18.20
C ASP A 15 -1.10 -6.99 -19.47
N ASN A 16 -1.68 -6.03 -20.21
CA ASN A 16 -2.35 -6.30 -21.48
C ASN A 16 -1.41 -6.91 -22.52
N LYS A 17 -0.16 -6.43 -22.58
CA LYS A 17 0.86 -7.01 -23.46
C LYS A 17 1.13 -8.47 -23.09
N TYR A 18 1.35 -8.77 -21.81
CA TYR A 18 1.60 -10.15 -21.38
C TYR A 18 0.38 -11.05 -21.55
N ALA A 19 -0.81 -10.58 -21.21
CA ALA A 19 -2.06 -11.31 -21.40
C ALA A 19 -2.29 -11.67 -22.87
N SER A 20 -2.04 -10.74 -23.79
CA SER A 20 -2.16 -11.00 -25.23
C SER A 20 -1.22 -12.13 -25.69
N ILE A 21 0.02 -12.16 -25.18
CA ILE A 21 1.01 -13.18 -25.54
C ILE A 21 0.64 -14.54 -24.92
N GLU A 22 0.17 -14.55 -23.68
CA GLU A 22 -0.33 -15.73 -22.98
C GLU A 22 -1.47 -16.39 -23.77
N VAL A 23 -2.47 -15.62 -24.18
CA VAL A 23 -3.61 -16.10 -24.98
C VAL A 23 -3.14 -16.66 -26.33
N GLN A 24 -2.24 -15.95 -27.03
CA GLN A 24 -1.71 -16.43 -28.31
C GLN A 24 -0.88 -17.71 -28.15
N ALA A 25 -0.13 -17.86 -27.06
CA ALA A 25 0.61 -19.08 -26.76
C ALA A 25 -0.35 -20.26 -26.49
N ARG A 26 -1.43 -20.03 -25.72
CA ARG A 26 -2.47 -21.03 -25.46
C ARG A 26 -3.13 -21.52 -26.75
N LEU A 27 -3.54 -20.60 -27.62
CA LEU A 27 -4.17 -20.93 -28.91
C LEU A 27 -3.26 -21.76 -29.83
N ARG A 28 -1.94 -21.63 -29.68
CA ARG A 28 -0.94 -22.38 -30.46
C ARG A 28 -0.43 -23.64 -29.76
N GLY A 29 -0.96 -23.98 -28.57
CA GLY A 29 -0.48 -25.12 -27.76
C GLY A 29 0.94 -24.95 -27.19
N HIS A 30 1.46 -23.72 -27.12
CA HIS A 30 2.80 -23.43 -26.62
C HIS A 30 2.83 -23.32 -25.08
N HIS A 31 2.59 -24.43 -24.37
CA HIS A 31 2.42 -24.46 -22.91
C HIS A 31 3.58 -23.84 -22.11
N LYS A 32 4.83 -24.04 -22.52
CA LYS A 32 6.00 -23.43 -21.85
C LYS A 32 5.95 -21.90 -21.90
N LYS A 33 5.56 -21.35 -23.05
CA LYS A 33 5.45 -19.91 -23.26
C LYS A 33 4.24 -19.34 -22.51
N GLU A 34 3.12 -20.04 -22.50
CA GLU A 34 1.96 -19.67 -21.68
C GLU A 34 2.34 -19.55 -20.19
N ALA A 35 2.99 -20.58 -19.63
CA ALA A 35 3.43 -20.57 -18.25
C ALA A 35 4.44 -19.45 -17.93
N GLU A 36 5.38 -19.19 -18.84
CA GLU A 36 6.34 -18.09 -18.71
C GLU A 36 5.66 -16.72 -18.61
N TYR A 37 4.71 -16.43 -19.49
CA TYR A 37 4.01 -15.13 -19.49
C TYR A 37 3.03 -15.01 -18.32
N SER A 38 2.37 -16.10 -17.92
CA SER A 38 1.58 -16.13 -16.69
C SER A 38 2.45 -15.79 -15.46
N ARG A 39 3.66 -16.37 -15.38
CA ARG A 39 4.61 -16.03 -14.31
C ARG A 39 5.07 -14.57 -14.34
N LYS A 40 5.31 -14.02 -15.54
CA LYS A 40 5.67 -12.60 -15.71
C LYS A 40 4.56 -11.66 -15.23
N ARG A 41 3.28 -12.01 -15.45
CA ARG A 41 2.14 -11.25 -14.93
C ARG A 41 2.10 -11.26 -13.42
N GLN A 42 2.22 -12.42 -12.78
CA GLN A 42 2.28 -12.51 -11.31
C GLN A 42 3.40 -11.66 -10.69
N LEU A 43 4.59 -11.67 -11.31
CA LEU A 43 5.71 -10.85 -10.85
C LEU A 43 5.43 -9.34 -11.05
N ASN A 44 4.77 -8.98 -12.15
CA ASN A 44 4.35 -7.60 -12.42
C ASN A 44 3.36 -7.13 -11.35
N ASP A 45 2.35 -7.94 -11.02
CA ASP A 45 1.36 -7.63 -9.98
C ASP A 45 2.05 -7.34 -8.64
N GLN A 46 2.95 -8.24 -8.22
CA GLN A 46 3.66 -8.10 -6.95
C GLN A 46 4.56 -6.86 -6.92
N ALA A 47 5.31 -6.61 -8.00
CA ALA A 47 6.18 -5.44 -8.08
C ALA A 47 5.38 -4.13 -7.99
N TYR A 48 4.27 -4.04 -8.73
CA TYR A 48 3.41 -2.86 -8.70
C TYR A 48 2.71 -2.69 -7.37
N PHE A 49 2.22 -3.78 -6.77
CA PHE A 49 1.62 -3.75 -5.44
C PHE A 49 2.59 -3.21 -4.39
N LEU A 50 3.81 -3.77 -4.33
CA LEU A 50 4.85 -3.31 -3.39
C LEU A 50 5.16 -1.83 -3.60
N PHE A 51 5.35 -1.41 -4.85
CA PHE A 51 5.70 -0.03 -5.15
C PHE A 51 4.57 0.95 -4.78
N MET A 52 3.32 0.63 -5.13
CA MET A 52 2.16 1.45 -4.74
C MET A 52 2.04 1.52 -3.22
N PHE A 53 2.19 0.39 -2.52
CA PHE A 53 2.09 0.36 -1.07
C PHE A 53 3.19 1.20 -0.41
N THR A 54 4.43 1.16 -0.91
CA THR A 54 5.52 2.02 -0.40
C THR A 54 5.21 3.51 -0.57
N ARG A 55 4.58 3.93 -1.69
CA ARG A 55 4.12 5.31 -1.85
C ARG A 55 3.04 5.69 -0.84
N PHE A 56 2.11 4.77 -0.58
CA PHE A 56 1.09 4.95 0.43
C PHE A 56 1.67 5.02 1.86
N GLU A 57 2.65 4.17 2.20
CA GLU A 57 3.36 4.21 3.49
C GLU A 57 4.01 5.57 3.74
N GLY A 58 4.68 6.13 2.72
CA GLY A 58 5.25 7.47 2.79
C GLY A 58 4.20 8.53 3.09
N ARG A 59 3.07 8.50 2.38
CA ARG A 59 1.95 9.43 2.64
C ARG A 59 1.41 9.33 4.06
N VAL A 60 1.17 8.11 4.55
CA VAL A 60 0.69 7.89 5.93
C VAL A 60 1.68 8.45 6.95
N ARG A 61 2.99 8.27 6.71
CA ARG A 61 4.04 8.87 7.53
C ARG A 61 3.90 10.40 7.54
N ASP A 62 3.79 11.05 6.38
CA ASP A 62 3.71 12.51 6.27
C ASP A 62 2.47 13.09 6.98
N ILE A 63 1.29 12.47 6.80
CA ILE A 63 0.05 12.92 7.46
C ILE A 63 0.16 12.75 8.97
N SER A 64 0.57 11.56 9.42
CA SER A 64 0.68 11.28 10.85
C SER A 64 1.73 12.17 11.53
N ASP A 65 2.85 12.45 10.86
CA ASP A 65 3.88 13.35 11.35
C ASP A 65 3.37 14.78 11.51
N SER A 66 2.55 15.25 10.57
CA SER A 66 1.92 16.57 10.62
C SER A 66 0.90 16.66 11.76
N LEU A 67 0.08 15.62 11.94
CA LEU A 67 -0.88 15.50 13.04
C LEU A 67 -0.18 15.54 14.40
N ILE A 68 0.85 14.69 14.59
CA ILE A 68 1.61 14.62 15.85
C ILE A 68 2.20 15.99 16.19
N ASN A 69 2.87 16.65 15.22
CA ASN A 69 3.45 17.98 15.43
C ASN A 69 2.39 19.02 15.82
N SER A 70 1.24 19.02 15.14
CA SER A 70 0.14 19.93 15.45
C SER A 70 -0.40 19.71 16.86
N LYS A 71 -0.56 18.45 17.31
CA LYS A 71 -1.06 18.15 18.66
C LYS A 71 -0.08 18.55 19.75
N VAL A 72 1.22 18.25 19.57
CA VAL A 72 2.26 18.66 20.53
C VAL A 72 2.34 20.18 20.69
N THR A 73 2.19 20.91 19.58
CA THR A 73 2.33 22.38 19.58
C THR A 73 1.09 23.09 20.14
N ASN A 74 -0.10 22.57 19.88
CA ASN A 74 -1.36 23.29 20.15
C ASN A 74 -2.06 22.88 21.46
N LEU A 75 -1.68 21.76 22.07
CA LEU A 75 -2.32 21.29 23.31
C LEU A 75 -1.69 21.94 24.54
N VAL A 76 -2.49 22.76 25.24
CA VAL A 76 -2.07 23.46 26.46
C VAL A 76 -2.20 22.58 27.71
N ASP A 77 -3.16 21.64 27.73
CA ASP A 77 -3.32 20.71 28.85
C ASP A 77 -2.25 19.61 28.83
N TRP A 78 -1.37 19.64 29.83
CA TRP A 78 -0.29 18.67 30.01
C TRP A 78 -0.79 17.23 30.06
N LYS A 79 -1.98 16.97 30.63
CA LYS A 79 -2.50 15.61 30.80
C LYS A 79 -2.77 14.92 29.47
N ILE A 80 -3.19 15.71 28.48
CA ILE A 80 -3.44 15.27 27.11
C ILE A 80 -2.14 15.31 26.31
N ASN A 81 -1.31 16.35 26.51
CA ASN A 81 -0.08 16.53 25.75
C ASN A 81 0.98 15.43 26.02
N ARG A 82 1.08 14.93 27.26
CA ARG A 82 2.08 13.91 27.63
C ARG A 82 2.06 12.64 26.77
N ALA A 83 0.89 12.25 26.28
CA ALA A 83 0.77 11.09 25.38
C ALA A 83 1.34 11.41 23.99
N TRP A 84 1.07 12.62 23.48
CA TRP A 84 1.62 13.11 22.22
C TRP A 84 3.13 13.32 22.28
N ASP A 85 3.67 13.77 23.41
CA ASP A 85 5.13 13.88 23.61
C ASP A 85 5.83 12.52 23.51
N ILE A 86 5.24 11.45 24.07
CA ILE A 86 5.78 10.09 23.96
C ILE A 86 5.77 9.64 22.49
N ILE A 87 4.65 9.85 21.79
CA ILE A 87 4.50 9.50 20.37
C ILE A 87 5.49 10.31 19.51
N ASN A 88 5.68 11.60 19.80
CA ASN A 88 6.62 12.46 19.08
C ASN A 88 8.07 11.99 19.24
N LYS A 89 8.46 11.53 20.44
CA LYS A 89 9.76 10.89 20.66
C LYS A 89 9.91 9.59 19.86
N GLN A 90 8.88 8.76 19.81
CA GLN A 90 8.90 7.53 19.00
C GLN A 90 9.01 7.82 17.50
N LYS A 91 8.28 8.83 17.01
CA LYS A 91 8.41 9.34 15.64
C LYS A 91 9.85 9.76 15.34
N SER A 92 10.47 10.59 16.20
CA SER A 92 11.83 11.10 15.97
C SER A 92 12.89 10.01 15.93
N ASN A 93 12.67 8.90 16.64
CA ASN A 93 13.56 7.74 16.66
C ASN A 93 13.19 6.67 15.61
N ASP A 94 12.28 6.97 14.69
CA ASP A 94 11.71 6.06 13.69
C ASP A 94 11.20 4.72 14.27
N SER A 95 10.79 4.73 15.54
CA SER A 95 10.28 3.54 16.24
C SER A 95 8.76 3.44 16.24
N LEU A 96 8.07 4.45 15.69
CA LEU A 96 6.61 4.45 15.55
C LEU A 96 6.17 3.52 14.42
N HIS A 97 5.71 2.32 14.81
CA HIS A 97 5.23 1.28 13.89
C HIS A 97 4.14 1.79 12.93
N PHE A 98 4.15 1.31 11.68
CA PHE A 98 3.24 1.75 10.61
C PHE A 98 1.76 1.68 11.02
N MET A 99 1.29 0.55 11.55
CA MET A 99 -0.11 0.41 11.95
C MET A 99 -0.51 1.32 13.12
N ASN A 100 0.44 1.77 13.94
CA ASN A 100 0.15 2.77 14.97
C ASN A 100 -0.10 4.14 14.33
N ARG A 101 0.64 4.49 13.26
CA ARG A 101 0.38 5.69 12.46
C ARG A 101 -1.00 5.63 11.81
N VAL A 102 -1.39 4.49 11.27
CA VAL A 102 -2.73 4.28 10.69
C VAL A 102 -3.82 4.46 11.74
N ALA A 103 -3.63 3.96 12.96
CA ALA A 103 -4.57 4.11 14.07
C ALA A 103 -4.71 5.55 14.59
N LEU A 104 -3.76 6.45 14.27
CA LEU A 104 -3.90 7.88 14.52
C LEU A 104 -4.81 8.56 13.49
N LEU A 105 -4.85 8.04 12.26
CA LEU A 105 -5.57 8.64 11.13
C LEU A 105 -6.94 8.01 10.88
N THR A 106 -7.17 6.80 11.39
CA THR A 106 -8.40 6.04 11.18
C THR A 106 -8.84 5.37 12.48
N PRO A 107 -10.15 5.29 12.76
CA PRO A 107 -10.61 4.58 13.93
C PRO A 107 -10.31 3.08 13.82
N LYS A 108 -9.66 2.53 14.86
CA LYS A 108 -9.27 1.12 14.90
C LYS A 108 -10.49 0.20 14.74
N GLY A 109 -10.36 -0.80 13.87
CA GLY A 109 -11.40 -1.80 13.61
C GLY A 109 -12.44 -1.37 12.57
N GLN A 110 -12.41 -0.12 12.09
CA GLN A 110 -13.27 0.32 10.98
C GLN A 110 -12.74 -0.17 9.63
N PHE A 111 -13.59 -0.04 8.61
CA PHE A 111 -13.33 -0.53 7.25
C PHE A 111 -11.94 -0.13 6.73
N ASP A 112 -11.60 1.16 6.74
CA ASP A 112 -10.32 1.65 6.21
C ASP A 112 -9.11 1.15 7.00
N HIS A 113 -9.21 1.13 8.33
CA HIS A 113 -8.17 0.58 9.19
C HIS A 113 -7.90 -0.89 8.84
N ASN A 114 -8.95 -1.69 8.67
CA ASN A 114 -8.83 -3.12 8.38
C ASN A 114 -8.32 -3.38 6.96
N LEU A 115 -8.77 -2.58 5.99
CA LEU A 115 -8.28 -2.65 4.61
C LEU A 115 -6.78 -2.33 4.53
N ILE A 116 -6.33 -1.27 5.19
CA ILE A 116 -4.90 -0.92 5.25
C ILE A 116 -4.12 -2.05 5.94
N LYS A 117 -4.65 -2.62 7.01
CA LYS A 117 -4.03 -3.77 7.69
C LYS A 117 -3.86 -4.96 6.75
N GLN A 118 -4.90 -5.30 5.97
CA GLN A 118 -4.83 -6.40 5.00
C GLN A 118 -3.72 -6.17 3.97
N TYR A 119 -3.64 -4.97 3.40
CA TYR A 119 -2.56 -4.64 2.46
C TYR A 119 -1.18 -4.63 3.13
N TYR A 120 -1.07 -4.17 4.37
CA TYR A 120 0.18 -4.21 5.13
C TYR A 120 0.65 -5.65 5.38
N ASP A 121 -0.26 -6.52 5.80
CA ASP A 121 0.02 -7.94 6.02
C ASP A 121 0.44 -8.62 4.70
N GLN A 122 -0.25 -8.31 3.60
CA GLN A 122 0.09 -8.81 2.27
C GLN A 122 1.47 -8.33 1.80
N ARG A 123 1.81 -7.05 2.02
CA ARG A 123 3.12 -6.49 1.71
C ARG A 123 4.22 -7.17 2.50
N ASN A 124 4.01 -7.43 3.78
CA ASN A 124 4.98 -8.15 4.61
C ASN A 124 5.15 -9.60 4.15
N ASN A 125 4.05 -10.27 3.80
CA ASN A 125 4.10 -11.63 3.27
C ASN A 125 4.94 -11.71 1.98
N ILE A 126 4.72 -10.79 1.04
CA ILE A 126 5.50 -10.73 -0.22
C ILE A 126 6.97 -10.37 0.08
N GLY A 127 7.21 -9.37 0.93
CA GLY A 127 8.56 -8.89 1.26
C GLY A 127 9.43 -9.90 1.99
N HIS A 128 8.83 -10.82 2.76
CA HIS A 128 9.54 -11.89 3.48
C HIS A 128 9.63 -13.21 2.70
N GLY A 129 9.26 -13.22 1.41
CA GLY A 129 9.36 -14.41 0.57
C GLY A 129 8.29 -15.47 0.85
N GLY A 130 7.14 -15.07 1.38
CA GLY A 130 5.99 -15.95 1.58
C GLY A 130 5.37 -16.44 0.27
N SER A 131 4.25 -17.18 0.36
CA SER A 131 3.68 -17.83 -0.82
C SER A 131 3.15 -16.79 -1.82
N PHE A 132 3.82 -16.71 -2.98
CA PHE A 132 3.46 -15.90 -4.16
C PHE A 132 2.15 -16.34 -4.85
N THR A 133 1.27 -17.02 -4.12
CA THR A 133 0.05 -17.69 -4.63
C THR A 133 -1.19 -16.84 -4.49
N ILE A 134 -1.15 -15.75 -3.72
CA ILE A 134 -2.27 -14.83 -3.58
C ILE A 134 -2.31 -13.93 -4.82
N ALA A 135 -3.35 -14.09 -5.64
CA ALA A 135 -3.59 -13.21 -6.77
C ALA A 135 -3.85 -11.77 -6.28
N ILE A 136 -3.19 -10.79 -6.89
CA ILE A 136 -3.33 -9.39 -6.54
C ILE A 136 -4.09 -8.68 -7.66
N SER A 137 -5.29 -8.20 -7.37
CA SER A 137 -6.02 -7.34 -8.30
C SER A 137 -5.45 -5.93 -8.24
N ILE A 138 -4.48 -5.61 -9.09
CA ILE A 138 -3.90 -4.27 -9.16
C ILE A 138 -4.94 -3.19 -9.50
N PRO A 139 -5.95 -3.41 -10.36
CA PRO A 139 -7.03 -2.44 -10.55
C PRO A 139 -7.76 -2.11 -9.23
N THR A 140 -8.01 -3.10 -8.38
CA THR A 140 -8.61 -2.90 -7.06
C THR A 140 -7.68 -2.13 -6.13
N VAL A 141 -6.40 -2.52 -6.09
CA VAL A 141 -5.37 -1.82 -5.28
C VAL A 141 -5.29 -0.35 -5.69
N VAL A 142 -5.27 -0.03 -6.99
CA VAL A 142 -5.25 1.35 -7.48
C VAL A 142 -6.47 2.13 -7.00
N ALA A 143 -7.67 1.55 -7.13
CA ALA A 143 -8.90 2.20 -6.70
C ALA A 143 -8.89 2.48 -5.19
N ASP A 144 -8.48 1.50 -4.38
CA ASP A 144 -8.39 1.62 -2.93
C ASP A 144 -7.33 2.63 -2.50
N MET A 145 -6.12 2.57 -3.07
CA MET A 145 -5.05 3.50 -2.73
C MET A 145 -5.42 4.94 -3.08
N LYS A 146 -6.13 5.16 -4.19
CA LYS A 146 -6.66 6.49 -4.54
C LYS A 146 -7.67 6.99 -3.52
N ARG A 147 -8.62 6.13 -3.11
CA ARG A 147 -9.64 6.46 -2.11
C ARG A 147 -9.00 6.78 -0.76
N LEU A 148 -8.17 5.87 -0.25
CA LEU A 148 -7.46 6.03 1.03
C LEU A 148 -6.57 7.27 1.02
N ASN A 149 -5.84 7.53 -0.07
CA ASN A 149 -4.98 8.71 -0.19
C ASN A 149 -5.76 10.03 -0.15
N LYS A 150 -7.04 10.03 -0.56
CA LYS A 150 -7.93 11.19 -0.50
C LYS A 150 -8.58 11.35 0.87
N ASP A 151 -8.99 10.23 1.47
CA ASP A 151 -9.84 10.21 2.66
C ASP A 151 -9.02 10.34 3.96
N LEU A 152 -7.78 9.84 3.98
CA LEU A 152 -6.88 9.98 5.12
C LEU A 152 -6.51 11.45 5.35
N LYS A 153 -6.86 11.96 6.53
CA LYS A 153 -6.56 13.32 6.99
C LYS A 153 -6.08 13.27 8.44
N GLY A 154 -5.16 14.17 8.77
CA GLY A 154 -4.68 14.42 10.13
C GLY A 154 -5.46 15.55 10.77
#